data_AF-A0A356TH10-F1
#
_entry.id   AF-A0A356TH10-F1
#
_cell.length_a   1.000
_cell.length_b   1.000
_cell.length_c   1.000
_cell.angle_alpha   90.00
_cell.angle_beta   90.00
_cell.angle_gamma   90.00
#
_symmetry.space_group_name_H-M   'P 1'
#
loop_
_entity.id
_entity.type
_entity.pdbx_description
1 polymer ?
#
loop_
_entity_poly.entity_id
_entity_poly.type
_entity_poly.pdbx_seq_one_letter_code
_entity_poly.pdbx_strand_id
1 'polypeptide(L)' 'RAGSVLVAGDVPGAQILIDGQARGTTPMVVDGLPEGPHQVEIRADGLPPHSEQVFIRAGQRATVSPDLRATGRG' A
#
# COMPACT_ATOMS: atom_id res chain seq x y z
N ARG A 1 -10.58 -17.06 0.96
CA ARG A 1 -11.30 -16.00 1.71
C ARG A 1 -10.55 -14.69 1.47
N ALA A 2 -11.23 -13.54 1.52
CA ALA A 2 -10.60 -12.25 1.23
C ALA A 2 -10.41 -11.40 2.49
N GLY A 3 -9.37 -10.56 2.49
CA GLY A 3 -9.13 -9.50 3.45
C GLY A 3 -9.05 -8.13 2.76
N SER A 4 -8.53 -7.16 3.50
CA SER A 4 -8.36 -5.78 3.02
C SER A 4 -7.08 -5.16 3.55
N VAL A 5 -6.62 -4.08 2.91
CA VAL A 5 -5.53 -3.24 3.41
C VAL A 5 -5.91 -1.77 3.29
N LEU A 6 -5.74 -1.01 4.37
CA LEU A 6 -5.74 0.44 4.32
C LEU A 6 -4.34 0.90 3.94
N VAL A 7 -4.22 1.66 2.86
CA VAL A 7 -2.97 2.30 2.45
C VAL A 7 -3.11 3.80 2.68
N ALA A 8 -2.37 4.31 3.66
CA ALA A 8 -2.43 5.69 4.14
C ALA A 8 -1.02 6.29 4.28
N GLY A 9 -0.36 6.52 3.14
CA GLY A 9 0.93 7.23 3.12
C GLY A 9 0.79 8.72 3.42
N ASP A 10 1.88 9.36 3.85
CA ASP A 10 1.94 10.80 4.18
C ASP A 10 1.75 11.73 2.97
N VAL A 11 1.85 11.22 1.75
CA VAL A 11 1.59 11.93 0.49
C VAL A 11 0.19 11.55 -0.03
N PRO A 12 -0.79 12.46 -0.02
CA PRO A 12 -2.09 12.24 -0.65
C PRO A 12 -1.96 12.11 -2.17
N GLY A 13 -2.78 11.25 -2.78
CA GLY A 13 -2.79 11.04 -4.22
C GLY A 13 -1.66 10.16 -4.75
N ALA A 14 -0.81 9.60 -3.88
CA ALA A 14 0.25 8.67 -4.28
C ALA A 14 -0.37 7.39 -4.86
N GLN A 15 0.15 6.91 -5.98
CA GLN A 15 -0.33 5.70 -6.65
C GLN A 15 -0.08 4.46 -5.79
N ILE A 16 -1.11 3.63 -5.64
CA ILE A 16 -1.05 2.35 -4.93
C ILE A 16 -1.02 1.22 -5.95
N LEU A 17 -0.02 0.36 -5.84
CA LEU A 17 0.05 -0.91 -6.54
C LEU A 17 0.03 -2.05 -5.52
N ILE A 18 -0.73 -3.11 -5.80
CA ILE A 18 -0.70 -4.35 -5.04
C ILE A 18 -0.38 -5.48 -6.01
N ASP A 19 0.71 -6.18 -5.75
CA ASP A 19 1.31 -7.21 -6.63
C ASP A 19 1.53 -6.70 -8.06
N GLY A 20 1.99 -5.45 -8.17
CA GLY A 20 2.23 -4.77 -9.45
C GLY A 20 0.97 -4.28 -10.18
N GLN A 21 -0.23 -4.51 -9.64
CA GLN A 21 -1.49 -4.01 -10.23
C GLN A 21 -1.90 -2.69 -9.56
N ALA A 22 -2.18 -1.65 -10.36
CA ALA A 22 -2.69 -0.39 -9.84
C ALA A 22 -4.08 -0.57 -9.21
N ARG A 23 -4.25 -0.10 -7.97
CA ARG A 23 -5.51 -0.22 -7.20
C ARG A 23 -6.19 1.12 -6.94
N GLY A 24 -5.46 2.22 -7.04
CA GLY A 24 -5.97 3.56 -6.80
C GLY A 24 -4.88 4.48 -6.26
N THR A 25 -5.26 5.43 -5.42
CA THR A 25 -4.34 6.40 -4.80
C THR A 25 -4.59 6.55 -3.31
N THR A 26 -3.58 6.98 -2.55
CA THR A 26 -3.69 7.19 -1.10
C THR A 26 -4.56 8.41 -0.74
N PRO A 27 -5.26 8.39 0.41
CA PRO A 27 -5.53 7.22 1.24
C PRO A 27 -6.67 6.36 0.65
N MET A 28 -6.51 5.04 0.65
CA MET A 28 -7.54 4.13 0.14
C MET A 28 -7.54 2.80 0.88
N VAL A 29 -8.73 2.23 1.09
CA VAL A 29 -8.89 0.82 1.48
C VAL A 29 -9.01 -0.01 0.21
N VAL A 30 -8.14 -1.01 0.07
CA VAL A 30 -8.21 -2.00 -0.99
C VAL A 30 -8.74 -3.30 -0.41
N ASP A 31 -9.97 -3.67 -0.82
CA ASP A 31 -10.66 -4.88 -0.41
C ASP A 31 -10.47 -6.02 -1.42
N GLY A 32 -10.93 -7.22 -1.08
CA GLY A 32 -10.97 -8.36 -2.01
C GLY A 32 -9.61 -9.03 -2.23
N LEU A 33 -8.63 -8.76 -1.38
CA LEU A 33 -7.30 -9.35 -1.47
C LEU A 33 -7.32 -10.80 -0.96
N PRO A 34 -6.75 -11.76 -1.71
CA PRO A 34 -6.54 -13.11 -1.22
C PRO A 34 -5.82 -13.14 0.15
N GLU A 35 -6.06 -14.18 0.92
CA GLU A 35 -5.25 -14.43 2.12
C GLU A 35 -3.84 -14.85 1.71
N GLY A 36 -2.82 -14.21 2.29
CA GLY A 36 -1.41 -14.46 1.97
C GLY A 36 -0.55 -13.20 1.92
N PRO A 37 0.74 -13.34 1.55
CA PRO A 37 1.63 -12.21 1.36
C PRO A 37 1.25 -11.44 0.09
N HIS A 38 1.19 -10.12 0.21
CA HIS A 38 0.96 -9.18 -0.88
C HIS A 38 2.05 -8.11 -0.87
N GLN A 39 2.57 -7.77 -2.05
CA GLN A 39 3.51 -6.66 -2.19
C GLN A 39 2.73 -5.36 -2.38
N VAL A 40 2.86 -4.42 -1.44
CA VAL A 40 2.28 -3.07 -1.55
C VAL A 40 3.39 -2.13 -2.00
N GLU A 41 3.17 -1.44 -3.12
CA GLU A 41 4.07 -0.41 -3.61
C GLU A 41 3.32 0.92 -3.70
N ILE A 42 3.94 1.98 -3.19
CA ILE A 42 3.38 3.33 -3.19
C ILE A 42 4.34 4.25 -3.93
N ARG A 43 3.82 4.93 -4.96
CA ARG A 43 4.59 5.83 -5.81
C ARG A 43 4.04 7.25 -5.73
N ALA A 44 4.92 8.21 -5.49
CA ALA A 44 4.60 9.62 -5.53
C ALA A 44 5.59 10.34 -6.45
N ASP A 45 5.10 11.33 -7.19
CA ASP A 45 5.95 12.09 -8.11
C ASP A 45 7.08 12.79 -7.35
N GLY A 46 8.31 12.61 -7.84
CA GLY A 46 9.51 13.22 -7.24
C GLY A 46 10.01 12.55 -5.96
N LEU A 47 9.44 11.41 -5.54
CA LEU A 47 9.91 10.63 -4.39
C LEU A 47 10.28 9.20 -4.82
N PRO A 48 11.26 8.56 -4.15
CA PRO A 48 11.51 7.14 -4.34
C PRO A 48 10.27 6.31 -4.01
N PRO A 49 9.98 5.23 -4.77
CA PRO A 49 8.87 4.34 -4.45
C PRO A 49 9.14 3.66 -3.11
N HIS A 50 8.09 3.49 -2.32
CA HIS A 50 8.13 2.67 -1.11
C HIS A 50 7.49 1.32 -1.40
N SER A 51 8.10 0.24 -0.92
CA SER A 51 7.64 -1.12 -1.17
C SER A 51 7.71 -1.94 0.11
N GLU A 52 6.59 -2.53 0.52
CA GLU A 52 6.45 -3.31 1.75
C GLU A 52 5.63 -4.57 1.46
N GLN A 53 6.06 -5.72 2.02
CA GLN A 53 5.27 -6.94 1.98
C GLN A 53 4.34 -7.00 3.19
N VAL A 54 3.06 -7.20 2.95
CA VAL A 54 2.03 -7.31 3.99
C VAL A 54 1.34 -8.65 3.91
N PHE A 55 1.14 -9.29 5.06
CA PHE A 55 0.35 -10.52 5.13
C PHE A 55 -1.12 -10.20 5.34
N ILE A 56 -1.95 -10.46 4.33
CA ILE A 56 -3.40 -10.29 4.39
C ILE A 56 -4.02 -11.51 5.05
N ARG A 57 -4.82 -11.28 6.09
CA ARG A 57 -5.66 -12.31 6.72
C ARG A 57 -7.11 -12.14 6.30
N ALA A 58 -7.77 -13.26 6.05
CA ALA A 58 -9.18 -13.29 5.71
C ALA A 58 -10.05 -12.57 6.75
N GLY A 59 -10.93 -11.69 6.29
CA GLY A 59 -11.83 -10.90 7.15
C GLY A 59 -11.15 -9.85 8.02
N GLN A 60 -9.83 -9.65 7.89
CA GLN A 60 -9.09 -8.61 8.59
C GLN A 60 -8.72 -7.46 7.65
N ARG A 61 -8.41 -6.32 8.27
CA ARG A 61 -7.84 -5.16 7.60
C ARG A 61 -6.42 -4.96 8.10
N ALA A 62 -5.46 -5.06 7.19
CA ALA A 62 -4.09 -4.61 7.44
C ALA A 62 -3.98 -3.10 7.22
N THR A 63 -2.89 -2.47 7.68
CA THR A 63 -2.62 -1.05 7.47
C THR A 63 -1.18 -0.86 7.03
N VAL A 64 -0.98 -0.04 6.00
CA VAL A 64 0.32 0.41 5.48
C VAL A 64 0.32 1.92 5.49
N SER A 65 1.27 2.53 6.20
CA SER A 65 1.35 3.99 6.36
C SER A 65 2.81 4.46 6.37
N PRO A 66 3.49 4.45 5.21
CA PRO A 66 4.88 4.88 5.14
C PRO A 66 5.00 6.41 5.14
N ASP A 67 6.13 6.87 5.67
CA ASP A 67 6.62 8.23 5.52
C ASP A 67 7.48 8.32 4.25
N LEU A 68 6.85 8.59 3.10
CA LEU A 68 7.51 8.65 1.80
C LEU A 68 8.52 9.81 1.74
N ARG A 69 8.20 10.94 2.40
CA ARG A 69 9.10 12.10 2.46
C ARG A 69 10.35 11.85 3.29
N ALA A 70 10.30 10.93 4.26
CA ALA A 70 11.46 10.55 5.07
C ALA A 70 12.34 9.51 4.36
N THR A 71 11.72 8.63 3.57
CA THR A 71 12.41 7.56 2.81
C THR A 71 13.34 8.12 1.72
N GLY A 72 13.13 9.37 1.27
CA GLY A 72 14.01 10.06 0.31
C GLY A 72 15.30 10.67 0.88
N ARG A 73 15.58 10.54 2.19
CA ARG A 73 16.82 11.02 2.82
C ARG A 73 17.66 9.82 3.27
N GLY A 74 18.33 9.18 2.31
CA GLY A 74 19.34 8.14 2.54
C GLY A 74 20.50 8.33 1.59
#